data_AF-A0A9J6B8Z6-F1
#
_entry.id   AF-A0A9J6B8Z6-F1
#
_cell.length_a   1.000
_cell.length_b   1.000
_cell.length_c   1.000
_cell.angle_alpha   90.00
_cell.angle_beta   90.00
_cell.angle_gamma   90.00
#
_symmetry.space_group_name_H-M   'P 1'
#
loop_
_entity.id
_entity.type
_entity.pdbx_description
1 polymer ?
#
loop_
_entity_poly.entity_id
_entity_poly.type
_entity_poly.pdbx_seq_one_letter_code
_entity_poly.pdbx_strand_id
1 'polypeptide(L)'
;EIKGLWELHQKFGSLEWKTLLQPVIKLCKEGHVVSNYLQNVFGRYEERIFNEPSLREIFIDPETNKLYKEGEKVKRLKLAETLEIIARDGVDAIYGGGDIGKKLIEDVQSYGGILTEEDLINYEYDL
;
A
#
# COMPACT_ATOMS: atom_id res chain seq x y z
N GLU A 1 4.19 -2.67 10.16
CA GLU A 1 2.74 -2.91 10.36
C GLU A 1 2.31 -4.33 10.02
N ILE A 2 2.44 -4.77 8.76
CA ILE A 2 1.90 -6.07 8.28
C ILE A 2 2.38 -7.27 9.09
N LYS A 3 3.69 -7.39 9.39
CA LYS A 3 4.23 -8.47 10.23
C LYS A 3 3.57 -8.52 11.61
N GLY A 4 3.44 -7.38 12.30
CA GLY A 4 2.78 -7.31 13.60
C GLY A 4 1.30 -7.72 13.55
N LEU A 5 0.56 -7.25 12.54
CA LEU A 5 -0.85 -7.67 12.35
C LEU A 5 -0.98 -9.16 12.09
N TRP A 6 -0.05 -9.73 11.33
CA TRP A 6 0.01 -11.17 11.08
C TRP A 6 0.31 -11.95 12.35
N GLU A 7 1.33 -11.57 13.13
CA GLU A 7 1.68 -12.29 14.37
C GLU A 7 0.52 -12.23 15.38
N LEU A 8 -0.13 -11.07 15.53
CA LEU A 8 -1.34 -10.94 16.35
C LEU A 8 -2.47 -11.83 15.83
N HIS A 9 -2.63 -11.92 14.52
CA HIS A 9 -3.60 -12.80 13.90
C HIS A 9 -3.28 -14.28 14.12
N GLN A 10 -2.02 -14.72 14.03
CA GLN A 10 -1.64 -16.10 14.32
C GLN A 10 -1.92 -16.46 15.79
N LYS A 11 -1.76 -15.49 16.71
CA LYS A 11 -1.93 -15.71 18.15
C LYS A 11 -3.39 -15.64 18.61
N PHE A 12 -4.18 -14.74 18.03
CA PHE A 12 -5.52 -14.39 18.54
C PHE A 12 -6.63 -14.40 17.47
N GLY A 13 -6.28 -14.57 16.20
CA GLY A 13 -7.22 -14.56 15.09
C GLY A 13 -8.11 -15.81 15.07
N SER A 14 -9.31 -15.66 14.53
CA SER A 14 -10.29 -16.75 14.37
C SER A 14 -10.84 -16.88 12.95
N LEU A 15 -10.66 -15.86 12.11
CA LEU A 15 -11.00 -15.90 10.69
C LEU A 15 -9.76 -16.24 9.86
N GLU A 16 -9.93 -16.66 8.62
CA GLU A 16 -8.79 -16.80 7.70
C GLU A 16 -8.20 -15.41 7.38
N TRP A 17 -6.86 -15.31 7.37
CA TRP A 17 -6.15 -14.05 7.08
C TRP A 17 -6.66 -13.35 5.82
N LYS A 18 -6.78 -14.10 4.71
CA LYS A 18 -7.26 -13.60 3.42
C LYS A 18 -8.63 -12.93 3.53
N THR A 19 -9.50 -13.42 4.41
CA THR A 19 -10.87 -12.92 4.60
C THR A 19 -10.86 -11.54 5.24
N LEU A 20 -9.91 -11.26 6.14
CA LEU A 20 -9.75 -9.95 6.76
C LEU A 20 -9.28 -8.88 5.76
N LEU A 21 -8.54 -9.27 4.72
CA LEU A 21 -8.04 -8.34 3.71
C LEU A 21 -9.06 -8.04 2.60
N GLN A 22 -10.07 -8.90 2.39
CA GLN A 22 -11.04 -8.71 1.30
C GLN A 22 -11.76 -7.35 1.31
N PRO A 23 -12.22 -6.80 2.46
CA PRO A 23 -12.89 -5.51 2.47
C PRO A 23 -12.00 -4.37 1.97
N VAL A 24 -10.72 -4.34 2.38
CA VAL A 24 -9.78 -3.29 1.97
C VAL A 24 -9.31 -3.47 0.53
N ILE A 25 -9.13 -4.71 0.06
CA ILE A 25 -8.86 -5.00 -1.36
C ILE A 25 -10.02 -4.46 -2.22
N LYS A 26 -11.26 -4.76 -1.83
CA LYS A 26 -12.46 -4.27 -2.52
C LYS A 26 -12.50 -2.74 -2.54
N LEU A 27 -12.26 -2.09 -1.41
CA LEU A 27 -12.21 -0.63 -1.31
C LEU A 27 -11.14 -0.03 -2.23
N CYS A 28 -9.96 -0.65 -2.33
CA CYS A 28 -8.90 -0.19 -3.22
C CYS A 28 -9.28 -0.31 -4.71
N LYS A 29 -10.05 -1.35 -5.09
CA LYS A 29 -10.52 -1.59 -6.46
C LYS A 29 -11.71 -0.70 -6.86
N GLU A 30 -12.70 -0.60 -5.98
CA GLU A 30 -13.92 0.18 -6.20
C GLU A 30 -13.66 1.68 -6.03
N GLY A 31 -12.65 2.02 -5.23
CA GLY A 31 -12.29 3.37 -4.88
C GLY A 31 -13.08 3.87 -3.67
N HIS A 32 -12.53 4.92 -3.06
CA HIS A 32 -13.12 5.59 -1.92
C HIS A 32 -13.34 7.06 -2.25
N VAL A 33 -14.31 7.67 -1.57
CA VAL A 33 -14.66 9.07 -1.76
C VAL A 33 -13.58 9.96 -1.15
N VAL A 34 -13.10 10.92 -1.93
CA VAL A 34 -12.22 11.98 -1.44
C VAL A 34 -13.02 12.83 -0.46
N SER A 35 -12.57 12.84 0.80
CA SER A 35 -13.16 13.70 1.83
C SER A 35 -12.62 15.12 1.75
N ASN A 36 -13.30 16.06 2.40
CA ASN A 36 -12.78 17.43 2.56
C ASN A 36 -11.35 17.45 3.12
N TYR A 37 -11.06 16.61 4.11
CA TYR A 37 -9.72 16.49 4.67
C TYR A 37 -8.69 16.04 3.63
N LEU A 38 -9.00 15.01 2.84
CA LEU A 38 -8.09 14.51 1.81
C LEU A 38 -7.87 15.54 0.70
N GLN A 39 -8.90 16.30 0.31
CA GLN A 39 -8.74 17.40 -0.64
C GLN A 39 -7.79 18.49 -0.09
N ASN A 40 -7.88 18.83 1.19
CA ASN A 40 -6.94 19.77 1.82
C ASN A 40 -5.49 19.24 1.80
N VAL A 41 -5.31 17.93 1.97
CA VAL A 41 -4.00 17.27 1.85
C VAL A 41 -3.48 17.35 0.42
N PHE A 42 -4.33 17.10 -0.60
CA PHE A 42 -3.93 17.24 -2.00
C PHE A 42 -3.45 18.64 -2.32
N GLY A 43 -4.16 19.69 -1.88
CA GLY A 43 -3.72 21.08 -2.08
C GLY A 43 -2.37 21.39 -1.42
N ARG A 44 -2.08 20.80 -0.25
CA ARG A 44 -0.78 20.99 0.44
C ARG A 44 0.38 20.33 -0.30
N TYR A 45 0.15 19.22 -0.98
CA TYR A 45 1.19 18.41 -1.62
C TYR A 45 1.08 18.38 -3.15
N GLU A 46 0.36 19.32 -3.75
CA GLU A 46 0.05 19.33 -5.19
C GLU A 46 1.32 19.19 -6.04
N GLU A 47 2.30 20.06 -5.83
CA GLU A 47 3.57 20.02 -6.56
C GLU A 47 4.26 18.65 -6.46
N ARG A 48 4.31 18.06 -5.25
CA ARG A 48 4.91 16.75 -5.04
C ARG A 48 4.13 15.65 -5.76
N ILE A 49 2.80 15.71 -5.75
CA ILE A 49 1.94 14.73 -6.43
C ILE A 49 2.16 14.79 -7.95
N PHE A 50 2.27 15.99 -8.52
CA PHE A 50 2.53 16.15 -9.96
C PHE A 50 3.94 15.69 -10.37
N ASN A 51 4.94 15.91 -9.51
CA ASN A 51 6.34 15.61 -9.81
C ASN A 51 6.77 14.16 -9.52
N GLU A 52 6.01 13.42 -8.71
CA GLU A 52 6.29 12.02 -8.39
C GLU A 52 5.38 11.09 -9.21
N PRO A 53 5.91 10.36 -10.22
CA PRO A 53 5.10 9.55 -11.13
C PRO A 53 4.15 8.57 -10.43
N SER A 54 4.60 7.95 -9.34
CA SER A 54 3.81 6.98 -8.57
C SER A 54 2.62 7.62 -7.85
N LEU A 55 2.73 8.89 -7.44
CA LEU A 55 1.64 9.65 -6.83
C LEU A 55 0.69 10.19 -7.90
N ARG A 56 1.21 10.67 -9.03
CA ARG A 56 0.39 11.15 -10.16
C ARG A 56 -0.55 10.08 -10.67
N GLU A 57 -0.06 8.86 -10.86
CA GLU A 57 -0.88 7.72 -11.31
C GLU A 57 -2.09 7.46 -10.39
N ILE A 58 -1.98 7.82 -9.11
CA ILE A 58 -3.01 7.51 -8.11
C ILE A 58 -3.96 8.68 -7.92
N PHE A 59 -3.44 9.91 -7.84
CA PHE A 59 -4.20 11.06 -7.34
C PHE A 59 -4.60 12.06 -8.42
N ILE A 60 -4.09 11.92 -9.65
CA ILE A 60 -4.46 12.77 -10.78
C ILE A 60 -5.39 11.98 -11.70
N ASP A 61 -6.54 12.57 -11.97
CA ASP A 61 -7.50 12.06 -12.94
C ASP A 61 -6.91 12.14 -14.35
N PRO A 62 -6.72 11.01 -15.06
CA PRO A 62 -6.11 11.01 -16.39
C PRO A 62 -6.94 11.73 -17.45
N GLU A 63 -8.26 11.85 -17.26
CA GLU A 63 -9.15 12.52 -18.23
C GLU A 63 -9.07 14.04 -18.12
N THR A 64 -8.96 14.56 -16.89
CA THR A 64 -8.94 16.01 -16.63
C THR A 64 -7.54 16.56 -16.37
N ASN A 65 -6.57 15.69 -16.13
CA ASN A 65 -5.20 16.00 -15.70
C ASN A 65 -5.17 16.92 -14.45
N LYS A 66 -6.11 16.68 -13.52
CA LYS A 66 -6.27 17.43 -12.27
C LYS A 66 -6.31 16.47 -11.08
N LEU A 67 -5.98 16.98 -9.90
CA LEU A 67 -6.21 16.25 -8.65
C LEU A 67 -7.70 15.93 -8.48
N TYR A 68 -8.00 14.73 -7.98
CA TYR A 68 -9.36 14.39 -7.57
C TYR A 68 -9.85 15.36 -6.48
N LYS A 69 -11.13 15.70 -6.52
CA LYS A 69 -11.81 16.65 -5.62
C LYS A 69 -12.73 15.94 -4.66
N GLU A 70 -13.13 16.65 -3.59
CA GLU A 70 -14.12 16.15 -2.64
C GLU A 70 -15.38 15.64 -3.36
N GLY A 71 -15.84 14.45 -2.94
CA GLY A 71 -16.97 13.75 -3.55
C GLY A 71 -16.59 12.82 -4.71
N GLU A 72 -15.43 13.01 -5.34
CA GLU A 72 -14.94 12.10 -6.39
C GLU A 72 -14.35 10.82 -5.79
N LYS A 73 -14.22 9.77 -6.61
CA LYS A 73 -13.68 8.48 -6.18
C LYS A 73 -12.27 8.28 -6.68
N VAL A 74 -11.35 7.99 -5.76
CA VAL A 74 -9.98 7.61 -6.07
C VAL A 74 -9.75 6.11 -5.80
N LYS A 75 -9.10 5.44 -6.75
CA LYS A 75 -8.76 4.00 -6.70
C LYS A 75 -7.30 3.81 -6.37
N ARG A 76 -6.97 2.65 -5.80
CA ARG A 76 -5.61 2.26 -5.38
C ARG A 76 -5.28 0.87 -5.94
N LEU A 77 -5.30 0.71 -7.26
CA LEU A 77 -5.25 -0.60 -7.92
C LEU A 77 -3.95 -1.38 -7.61
N LYS A 78 -2.79 -0.74 -7.69
CA LYS A 78 -1.50 -1.35 -7.31
C LYS A 78 -1.47 -1.81 -5.85
N LEU A 79 -2.09 -1.04 -4.95
CA LEU A 79 -2.22 -1.46 -3.55
C LEU A 79 -3.15 -2.67 -3.40
N ALA A 80 -4.23 -2.73 -4.18
CA ALA A 80 -5.11 -3.89 -4.20
C ALA A 80 -4.33 -5.15 -4.63
N GLU A 81 -3.52 -5.08 -5.68
CA GLU A 81 -2.67 -6.18 -6.14
C GLU A 81 -1.67 -6.62 -5.06
N THR A 82 -1.00 -5.67 -4.40
CA THR A 82 -0.10 -5.97 -3.27
C THR A 82 -0.85 -6.68 -2.14
N LEU A 83 -2.05 -6.20 -1.77
CA LEU A 83 -2.87 -6.80 -0.72
C LEU A 83 -3.42 -8.18 -1.12
N GLU A 84 -3.68 -8.42 -2.41
CA GLU A 84 -4.06 -9.74 -2.92
C GLU A 84 -2.93 -10.76 -2.80
N ILE A 85 -1.70 -10.35 -3.12
CA ILE A 85 -0.52 -11.18 -2.93
C ILE A 85 -0.31 -11.49 -1.44
N ILE A 86 -0.40 -10.49 -0.56
CA ILE A 86 -0.29 -10.68 0.90
C ILE A 86 -1.43 -11.56 1.45
N ALA A 87 -2.64 -11.45 0.90
CA ALA A 87 -3.76 -12.29 1.31
C ALA A 87 -3.53 -13.76 0.93
N ARG A 88 -2.88 -14.02 -0.21
CA ARG A 88 -2.58 -15.36 -0.72
C ARG A 88 -1.37 -15.99 -0.04
N ASP A 89 -0.27 -15.24 0.03
CA ASP A 89 1.06 -15.77 0.39
C ASP A 89 1.47 -15.41 1.82
N GLY A 90 0.63 -14.65 2.54
CA GLY A 90 0.93 -14.19 3.89
C GLY A 90 2.05 -13.15 3.91
N VAL A 91 2.73 -13.05 5.05
CA VAL A 91 3.79 -12.04 5.27
C VAL A 91 5.07 -12.35 4.53
N ASP A 92 5.30 -13.59 4.14
CA ASP A 92 6.51 -14.01 3.43
C ASP A 92 6.60 -13.37 2.04
N ALA A 93 5.48 -12.92 1.48
CA ALA A 93 5.44 -12.07 0.30
C ALA A 93 6.34 -10.82 0.40
N ILE A 94 6.51 -10.30 1.62
CA ILE A 94 7.35 -9.14 1.95
C ILE A 94 8.64 -9.58 2.63
N TYR A 95 8.54 -10.39 3.69
CA TYR A 95 9.66 -10.64 4.60
C TYR A 95 10.41 -11.96 4.35
N GLY A 96 9.87 -12.85 3.50
CA GLY A 96 10.43 -14.18 3.24
C GLY A 96 11.14 -14.30 1.89
N GLY A 97 11.62 -13.18 1.32
CA GLY A 97 12.20 -13.16 -0.05
C GLY A 97 11.17 -13.19 -1.18
N GLY A 98 9.91 -12.87 -0.88
CA GLY A 98 8.83 -12.74 -1.86
C GLY A 98 8.96 -11.53 -2.79
N ASP A 99 8.16 -11.53 -3.86
CA ASP A 99 8.25 -10.53 -4.93
C ASP A 99 7.93 -9.10 -4.47
N ILE A 100 7.07 -8.93 -3.45
CA ILE A 100 6.77 -7.59 -2.91
C ILE A 100 7.98 -7.05 -2.16
N GLY A 101 8.64 -7.88 -1.35
CA GLY A 101 9.87 -7.51 -0.65
C GLY A 101 10.98 -7.09 -1.60
N LYS A 102 11.19 -7.87 -2.67
CA LYS A 102 12.18 -7.56 -3.71
C LYS A 102 11.90 -6.24 -4.41
N LYS A 103 10.67 -6.01 -4.86
CA LYS A 103 10.27 -4.74 -5.49
C LYS A 103 10.43 -3.54 -4.55
N LEU A 104 10.15 -3.72 -3.26
CA LEU A 104 10.36 -2.68 -2.25
C LEU A 104 11.84 -2.33 -2.10
N ILE A 105 12.71 -3.34 -2.03
CA ILE A 105 14.17 -3.14 -1.93
C ILE A 105 14.68 -2.39 -3.16
N GLU A 106 14.30 -2.85 -4.37
CA GLU A 106 14.67 -2.21 -5.63
C GLU A 106 14.25 -0.74 -5.67
N ASP A 107 12.99 -0.45 -5.30
CA ASP A 107 12.46 0.92 -5.27
C ASP A 107 13.23 1.79 -4.26
N VAL A 108 13.40 1.32 -3.02
CA VAL A 108 14.13 2.05 -1.98
C VAL A 108 15.58 2.32 -2.39
N GLN A 109 16.27 1.32 -2.95
CA GLN A 109 17.65 1.48 -3.41
C GLN A 109 17.76 2.42 -4.61
N SER A 110 16.75 2.47 -5.49
CA SER A 110 16.72 3.42 -6.62
C SER A 110 16.69 4.89 -6.17
N TYR A 111 16.17 5.17 -4.97
CA TYR A 111 16.22 6.48 -4.32
C TYR A 111 17.42 6.65 -3.36
N GLY A 112 18.41 5.75 -3.41
CA GLY A 112 19.63 5.82 -2.60
C GLY A 112 19.46 5.30 -1.16
N GLY A 113 18.39 4.56 -0.87
CA GLY A 113 18.20 3.89 0.40
C GLY A 113 19.08 2.64 0.57
N ILE A 114 19.18 2.16 1.81
CA ILE A 114 20.09 1.07 2.20
C ILE A 114 19.37 -0.24 2.55
N LEU A 115 18.05 -0.31 2.34
CA LEU A 115 17.27 -1.49 2.68
C LEU A 115 17.77 -2.71 1.89
N THR A 116 17.93 -3.83 2.58
CA THR A 116 18.37 -5.10 2.02
C THR A 116 17.35 -6.21 2.26
N GLU A 117 17.55 -7.35 1.59
CA GLU A 117 16.77 -8.56 1.85
C GLU A 117 17.01 -9.09 3.26
N GLU A 118 18.24 -8.98 3.77
CA GLU A 118 18.58 -9.36 5.15
C GLU A 118 17.80 -8.54 6.18
N ASP A 119 17.64 -7.22 5.95
CA ASP A 119 16.83 -6.36 6.83
C ASP A 119 15.36 -6.80 6.89
N LEU A 120 14.79 -7.24 5.74
CA LEU A 120 13.41 -7.72 5.70
C LEU A 120 13.27 -9.10 6.34
N ILE A 121 14.20 -10.03 6.08
CA ILE A 121 14.17 -11.38 6.65
C ILE A 121 14.34 -11.35 8.17
N ASN A 122 15.25 -10.52 8.66
CA ASN A 122 15.56 -10.40 10.09
C ASN A 122 14.62 -9.44 10.83
N TYR A 123 13.60 -8.89 10.16
CA TYR A 123 12.64 -8.02 10.81
C TYR A 123 11.75 -8.82 11.77
N GLU A 124 11.97 -8.62 13.06
CA GLU A 124 11.15 -9.19 14.12
C GLU A 124 10.21 -8.16 14.74
N TYR A 125 9.10 -8.66 15.27
CA TYR A 125 8.16 -7.87 16.04
C TYR A 125 8.47 -8.03 17.53
N ASP A 126 8.91 -6.96 18.18
CA ASP A 126 9.05 -6.91 19.64
C ASP A 126 7.68 -6.74 20.31
N LEU A 127 7.33 -7.67 21.21
CA LEU A 127 6.16 -7.63 22.09
C LEU A 127 6.54 -7.31 23.54
#